data_AF-A0A2R6KY68-F1
#
_entry.id   AF-A0A2R6KY68-F1
#
_cell.length_a   1.000
_cell.length_b   1.000
_cell.length_c   1.000
_cell.angle_alpha   90.00
_cell.angle_beta   90.00
_cell.angle_gamma   90.00
#
_symmetry.space_group_name_H-M   'P 1'
#
loop_
_entity.id
_entity.type
_entity.pdbx_description
1 polymer ?
#
loop_
_entity_poly.entity_id
_entity_poly.type
_entity_poly.pdbx_seq_one_letter_code
_entity_poly.pdbx_strand_id
1 'polypeptide(L)'
;MTGWIGGTFTSDAGWYHLERLVDIGNRMAGSDGERQAAEATRDALDEAGARDAHLEPFDIQGWARGSSAIRAGDTAQECIALPRSPAGEVTGEFVDVGYGLPEDFEQDLTGR
;
A
#
# COMPACT_ATOMS: atom_id res chain seq x y z
N MET A 1 42.68 5.39 -7.96
CA MET A 1 41.70 6.33 -7.35
C MET A 1 40.31 6.29 -8.00
N THR A 2 40.07 5.45 -9.02
CA THR A 2 38.78 5.35 -9.75
C THR A 2 38.05 4.01 -9.58
N GLY A 3 38.58 3.08 -8.77
CA GLY A 3 38.00 1.74 -8.60
C GLY A 3 36.55 1.74 -8.10
N TRP A 4 36.13 2.80 -7.40
CA TRP A 4 34.75 2.98 -6.95
C TRP A 4 33.75 3.09 -8.11
N ILE A 5 34.14 3.67 -9.26
CA ILE A 5 33.24 3.80 -10.42
C ILE A 5 32.88 2.41 -10.98
N GLY A 6 33.89 1.56 -11.16
CA GLY A 6 33.68 0.18 -11.62
C GLY A 6 32.94 -0.67 -10.58
N GLY A 7 33.26 -0.48 -9.29
CA GLY A 7 32.56 -1.13 -8.19
C GLY A 7 31.08 -0.75 -8.12
N THR A 8 30.76 0.54 -8.26
CA THR A 8 29.36 1.00 -8.31
C THR A 8 28.63 0.46 -9.53
N PHE A 9 29.27 0.44 -10.72
CA PHE A 9 28.63 -0.02 -11.95
C PHE A 9 28.30 -1.52 -11.95
N THR A 10 29.08 -2.32 -11.21
CA THR A 10 28.91 -3.77 -11.11
C THR A 10 28.27 -4.22 -9.80
N SER A 11 27.80 -3.27 -8.98
CA SER A 11 27.20 -3.57 -7.69
C SER A 11 25.77 -4.07 -7.84
N ASP A 12 25.50 -5.23 -7.25
CA ASP A 12 24.16 -5.81 -7.14
C ASP A 12 23.46 -5.42 -5.82
N ALA A 13 24.06 -4.55 -5.00
CA ALA A 13 23.53 -4.20 -3.67
C ALA A 13 22.08 -3.69 -3.74
N GLY A 14 21.77 -2.83 -4.71
CA GLY A 14 20.41 -2.33 -4.93
C GLY A 14 19.43 -3.42 -5.40
N TRP A 15 19.92 -4.37 -6.20
CA TRP A 15 19.12 -5.50 -6.68
C TRP A 15 18.77 -6.46 -5.54
N TYR A 16 19.77 -6.89 -4.75
CA TYR A 16 19.53 -7.73 -3.58
C TYR A 16 18.65 -7.05 -2.53
N HIS A 17 18.79 -5.73 -2.35
CA HIS A 17 17.88 -5.00 -1.47
C HIS A 17 16.45 -4.99 -2.00
N LEU A 18 16.26 -4.77 -3.31
CA LEU A 18 14.94 -4.85 -3.94
C LEU A 18 14.32 -6.24 -3.77
N GLU A 19 15.07 -7.31 -4.01
CA GLU A 19 14.60 -8.69 -3.80
C GLU A 19 14.18 -8.91 -2.35
N ARG A 20 15.04 -8.55 -1.39
CA ARG A 20 14.72 -8.61 0.05
C ARG A 20 13.44 -7.86 0.37
N LEU A 21 13.27 -6.65 -0.17
CA LEU A 21 12.04 -5.90 0.00
C LEU A 21 10.88 -6.70 -0.57
N VAL A 22 10.91 -7.10 -1.84
CA VAL A 22 9.82 -7.87 -2.48
C VAL A 22 9.43 -9.11 -1.67
N ASP A 23 10.39 -9.87 -1.13
CA ASP A 23 10.16 -11.07 -0.33
C ASP A 23 9.38 -10.82 0.97
N ILE A 24 9.47 -9.62 1.56
CA ILE A 24 8.67 -9.23 2.74
C ILE A 24 7.16 -9.22 2.41
N GLY A 25 6.79 -9.05 1.15
CA GLY A 25 5.39 -9.04 0.72
C GLY A 25 4.67 -7.73 1.03
N ASN A 26 3.52 -7.77 1.70
CA ASN A 26 2.73 -6.57 1.99
C ASN A 26 3.50 -5.59 2.88
N ARG A 27 3.64 -4.34 2.43
CA ARG A 27 4.33 -3.25 3.15
C ARG A 27 3.47 -1.98 3.24
N MET A 28 2.15 -2.13 3.39
CA MET A 28 1.24 -1.01 3.63
C MET A 28 1.67 -0.22 4.88
N ALA A 29 1.46 1.11 4.86
CA ALA A 29 1.81 1.97 5.99
C ALA A 29 1.15 1.51 7.30
N GLY A 30 1.93 1.45 8.38
CA GLY A 30 1.55 0.96 9.70
C GLY A 30 1.53 -0.56 9.84
N SER A 31 2.00 -1.32 8.85
CA SER A 31 2.02 -2.79 8.91
C SER A 31 3.35 -3.36 9.40
N ASP A 32 3.34 -4.61 9.86
CA ASP A 32 4.56 -5.33 10.25
C ASP A 32 5.57 -5.43 9.10
N GLY A 33 5.08 -5.56 7.85
CA GLY A 33 5.94 -5.61 6.67
C GLY A 33 6.60 -4.26 6.36
N GLU A 34 5.90 -3.14 6.59
CA GLU A 34 6.55 -1.82 6.51
C GLU A 34 7.68 -1.71 7.54
N ARG A 35 7.42 -2.15 8.78
CA ARG A 35 8.44 -2.12 9.84
C ARG A 35 9.68 -2.95 9.47
N GLN A 36 9.49 -4.18 9.00
CA GLN A 36 10.59 -5.05 8.54
C GLN A 36 11.35 -4.43 7.36
N ALA A 37 10.65 -3.80 6.43
CA ALA A 37 11.25 -3.15 5.27
C ALA A 37 12.06 -1.90 5.64
N ALA A 38 11.58 -1.13 6.61
CA ALA A 38 12.29 0.01 7.15
C ALA A 38 13.60 -0.43 7.82
N GLU A 39 13.55 -1.48 8.65
CA GLU A 39 14.73 -2.07 9.29
C GLU A 39 15.74 -2.57 8.25
N ALA A 40 15.29 -3.34 7.26
CA ALA A 40 16.14 -3.82 6.17
C ALA A 40 16.78 -2.68 5.37
N THR A 41 16.05 -1.57 5.15
CA THR A 41 16.55 -0.41 4.42
C THR A 41 17.57 0.37 5.24
N ARG A 42 17.33 0.56 6.54
CA ARG A 42 18.32 1.14 7.46
C ARG A 42 19.62 0.33 7.42
N ASP A 43 19.53 -0.98 7.55
CA ASP A 43 20.70 -1.86 7.59
C ASP A 43 21.47 -1.81 6.26
N ALA A 44 20.78 -1.80 5.12
CA ALA A 44 21.42 -1.64 3.80
C ALA A 44 22.14 -0.29 3.65
N LEU A 45 21.60 0.79 4.23
CA LEU A 45 22.24 2.11 4.23
C LEU A 45 23.48 2.14 5.14
N ASP A 46 23.39 1.53 6.33
CA ASP A 46 24.51 1.40 7.27
C ASP A 46 25.66 0.60 6.64
N GLU A 47 25.35 -0.55 6.03
CA GLU A 47 26.32 -1.39 5.30
C GLU A 47 26.99 -0.65 4.14
N ALA A 48 26.26 0.27 3.48
CA ALA A 48 26.80 1.12 2.42
C ALA A 48 27.68 2.28 2.94
N GLY A 49 27.79 2.45 4.27
CA GLY A 49 28.60 3.49 4.91
C GLY A 49 27.86 4.81 5.11
N ALA A 50 26.52 4.80 5.18
CA ALA A 50 25.76 5.97 5.59
C ALA A 50 26.17 6.40 7.01
N ARG A 51 26.26 7.71 7.25
CA ARG A 51 26.80 8.25 8.51
C ARG A 51 25.84 8.17 9.70
N ASP A 52 24.54 8.08 9.42
CA ASP A 52 23.47 8.19 10.43
C ASP A 52 22.22 7.46 9.95
N ALA A 53 22.36 6.15 9.68
CA ALA A 53 21.22 5.32 9.31
C ALA A 53 20.41 4.95 10.56
N HIS A 54 19.23 5.53 10.72
CA HIS A 54 18.32 5.23 11.84
C HIS A 54 16.85 5.22 11.39
N LEU A 55 15.98 4.73 12.27
CA LEU A 55 14.53 4.79 12.10
C LEU A 55 13.96 5.85 13.03
N GLU A 56 13.17 6.77 12.47
CA GLU A 56 12.44 7.78 13.21
C GLU A 56 10.95 7.42 13.22
N PRO A 57 10.32 7.16 14.38
CA PRO A 57 8.91 6.83 14.46
C PRO A 57 8.04 8.09 14.37
N PHE A 58 6.87 7.96 13.73
CA PHE A 58 5.82 8.98 13.76
C PHE A 58 4.44 8.31 13.72
N ASP A 59 3.45 9.01 14.27
CA ASP A 59 2.08 8.49 14.33
C ASP A 59 1.36 8.66 12.99
N ILE A 60 0.55 7.66 12.64
CA ILE A 60 -0.34 7.70 11.49
C ILE A 60 -1.75 7.27 11.89
N GLN A 61 -2.74 7.71 11.12
CA GLN A 61 -4.05 7.08 11.15
C GLN A 61 -3.98 5.75 10.37
N GLY A 62 -3.66 4.68 11.09
CA GLY A 62 -3.56 3.34 10.53
C GLY A 62 -4.88 2.83 9.96
N TRP A 63 -4.78 2.01 8.92
CA TRP A 63 -5.91 1.30 8.34
C TRP A 63 -5.46 -0.09 7.90
N ALA A 64 -6.20 -1.12 8.33
CA ALA A 64 -5.98 -2.49 7.92
C ALA A 64 -7.17 -2.98 7.09
N ARG A 65 -6.88 -3.63 5.96
CA ARG A 65 -7.92 -4.18 5.09
C ARG A 65 -8.52 -5.42 5.73
N GLY A 66 -9.85 -5.43 5.91
CA GLY A 66 -10.60 -6.62 6.29
C GLY A 66 -11.05 -7.43 5.08
N SER A 67 -12.08 -8.26 5.27
CA SER A 67 -12.78 -8.94 4.17
C SER A 67 -13.63 -7.96 3.37
N SER A 68 -13.85 -8.26 2.09
CA SER A 68 -14.77 -7.52 1.22
C SER A 68 -15.60 -8.51 0.40
N ALA A 69 -16.86 -8.17 0.15
CA ALA A 69 -17.73 -8.96 -0.73
C ALA A 69 -18.73 -8.02 -1.40
N ILE A 70 -18.98 -8.26 -2.69
CA ILE A 70 -20.07 -7.62 -3.45
C ILE A 70 -20.91 -8.73 -4.07
N ARG A 71 -22.22 -8.66 -3.87
CA ARG A 71 -23.20 -9.56 -4.49
C ARG A 71 -24.22 -8.75 -5.27
N ALA A 72 -24.51 -9.18 -6.50
CA ALA A 72 -25.50 -8.56 -7.36
C ALA A 72 -26.41 -9.66 -7.91
N GLY A 73 -27.64 -9.73 -7.39
CA GLY A 73 -28.52 -10.87 -7.61
C GLY A 73 -27.83 -12.18 -7.18
N ASP A 74 -27.80 -13.16 -8.08
CA ASP A 74 -27.17 -14.47 -7.84
C ASP A 74 -25.66 -14.50 -8.14
N THR A 75 -25.05 -13.35 -8.46
CA THR A 75 -23.63 -13.25 -8.81
C THR A 75 -22.79 -12.65 -7.70
N ALA A 76 -21.55 -13.11 -7.57
CA ALA A 76 -20.53 -12.50 -6.72
C ALA A 76 -19.49 -11.80 -7.60
N GLN A 77 -19.00 -10.64 -7.14
CA GLN A 77 -18.04 -9.82 -7.87
C GLN A 77 -16.70 -9.81 -7.15
N GLU A 78 -15.60 -9.91 -7.91
CA GLU A 78 -14.25 -9.66 -7.40
C GLU A 78 -14.16 -8.21 -6.92
N CYS A 79 -13.76 -8.02 -5.67
CA CYS A 79 -13.74 -6.70 -5.08
C CYS A 79 -12.63 -6.55 -4.05
N ILE A 80 -12.30 -5.30 -3.77
CA ILE A 80 -11.29 -4.97 -2.78
C ILE A 80 -11.66 -3.63 -2.12
N ALA A 81 -11.73 -3.59 -0.78
CA ALA A 81 -12.06 -2.35 -0.07
C ALA A 81 -10.97 -1.29 -0.29
N LEU A 82 -11.35 -0.05 -0.60
CA LEU A 82 -10.39 1.03 -0.74
C LEU A 82 -9.82 1.43 0.63
N PRO A 83 -8.56 1.89 0.70
CA PRO A 83 -8.00 2.40 1.94
C PRO A 83 -8.88 3.51 2.52
N ARG A 84 -9.16 3.42 3.83
CA ARG A 84 -10.04 4.32 4.60
C ARG A 84 -11.55 4.14 4.36
N SER A 85 -11.98 3.15 3.57
CA SER A 85 -13.40 2.79 3.52
C SER A 85 -13.88 2.35 4.92
N PRO A 86 -15.10 2.75 5.33
CA PRO A 86 -15.68 2.31 6.59
C PRO A 86 -16.03 0.83 6.53
N ALA A 87 -16.08 0.19 7.71
CA ALA A 87 -16.63 -1.15 7.84
C ALA A 87 -18.17 -1.08 7.90
N GLY A 88 -18.85 -2.00 7.23
CA GLY A 88 -20.29 -2.09 7.24
C GLY A 88 -20.82 -3.02 6.16
N GLU A 89 -22.11 -3.31 6.24
CA GLU A 89 -22.87 -4.04 5.24
C GLU A 89 -24.07 -3.20 4.84
N VAL A 90 -24.30 -3.08 3.54
CA VAL A 90 -25.43 -2.36 2.95
C VAL A 90 -26.03 -3.18 1.83
N THR A 91 -27.32 -2.99 1.57
CA THR A 91 -28.03 -3.60 0.45
C THR A 91 -28.98 -2.57 -0.11
N GLY A 92 -28.91 -2.35 -1.43
CA GLY A 92 -29.65 -1.32 -2.14
C GLY A 92 -29.74 -1.64 -3.62
N GLU A 93 -30.48 -0.82 -4.36
CA GLU A 93 -30.50 -0.89 -5.82
C GLU A 93 -29.21 -0.29 -6.37
N PHE A 94 -28.55 -1.01 -7.29
CA PHE A 94 -27.36 -0.50 -7.94
C PHE A 94 -27.74 0.57 -8.98
N VAL A 95 -27.27 1.81 -8.78
CA VAL A 95 -27.55 2.95 -9.67
C VAL A 95 -26.27 3.41 -10.35
N ASP A 96 -26.31 3.58 -11.67
CA ASP A 96 -25.23 4.21 -12.43
C ASP A 96 -25.34 5.74 -12.30
N VAL A 97 -24.31 6.36 -11.72
CA VAL A 97 -24.20 7.82 -11.50
C VAL A 97 -23.12 8.45 -12.37
N GLY A 98 -22.84 7.86 -13.54
CA GLY A 98 -21.93 8.45 -14.52
C GLY A 98 -20.50 8.59 -13.98
N TYR A 99 -19.98 9.83 -13.96
CA TYR A 99 -18.60 10.10 -13.51
C TYR A 99 -18.50 10.43 -12.02
N GLY A 100 -19.64 10.50 -11.31
CA GLY A 100 -19.69 10.88 -9.91
C GLY A 100 -19.40 12.37 -9.69
N LEU A 101 -19.77 13.23 -10.64
CA LEU A 101 -19.77 14.68 -10.45
C LEU A 101 -20.95 15.09 -9.57
N PRO A 102 -20.90 16.25 -8.87
CA PRO A 102 -22.00 16.68 -8.00
C PRO A 102 -23.39 16.65 -8.66
N GLU A 103 -23.48 17.09 -9.92
CA GLU A 103 -24.70 17.07 -10.74
C GLU A 103 -25.28 15.65 -10.95
N ASP A 104 -24.44 14.61 -10.95
CA ASP A 104 -24.89 13.22 -11.09
C ASP A 104 -25.63 12.71 -9.83
N PHE A 105 -25.53 13.43 -8.70
CA PHE A 105 -26.18 13.11 -7.42
C PHE A 105 -27.41 13.99 -7.12
N GLU A 106 -27.88 14.81 -8.07
CA GLU A 106 -29.09 15.64 -7.88
C GLU A 106 -30.39 14.82 -7.85
N GLN A 107 -30.35 13.57 -8.30
CA GLN A 107 -31.47 12.62 -8.20
C GLN A 107 -31.60 11.99 -6.81
N ASP A 108 -32.77 11.45 -6.47
CA ASP A 108 -32.98 10.78 -5.18
C ASP A 108 -32.24 9.43 -5.11
N LEU A 109 -31.16 9.41 -4.33
CA LEU A 109 -30.32 8.23 -4.07
C LEU A 109 -30.49 7.70 -2.64
N THR A 110 -31.53 8.13 -1.92
CA THR A 110 -31.73 7.73 -0.53
C THR A 110 -31.92 6.22 -0.42
N GLY A 111 -31.06 5.57 0.37
CA GLY A 111 -31.10 4.13 0.60
C GLY A 111 -30.70 3.28 -0.62
N ARG A 112 -30.07 3.90 -1.62
CA ARG A 112 -29.45 3.23 -2.77
C ARG A 112 -28.01 2.86 -2.45
#